data_AF-A0A7V4UMB8-F1
#
_entry.id   AF-A0A7V4UMB8-F1
#
_cell.length_a   1.000
_cell.length_b   1.000
_cell.length_c   1.000
_cell.angle_alpha   90.00
_cell.angle_beta   90.00
_cell.angle_gamma   90.00
#
_symmetry.space_group_name_H-M   'P 1'
#
loop_
_entity.id
_entity.type
_entity.pdbx_description
1 polymer ?
#
loop_
_entity_poly.entity_id
_entity_poly.type
_entity_poly.pdbx_seq_one_letter_code
_entity_poly.pdbx_strand_id
1 'polypeptide(L)'
;MERGQQVRETFGRIIDQKLFLYLLDLEIKRARRYQNFISFLYLKIHRISNDGNSWSLETCRETLGDLLSVEMRESDILAFLGEESLVVLLPYADLQMAERAKERFKETLQYFDFRRMGYEITIDQFCFPANGADTKDLLGKLFRSPSEEERGVKI
;
A
#
# COMPACT_ATOMS: atom_id res chain seq x y z
N MET A 1 37.13 -24.54 4.23
CA MET A 1 36.42 -23.27 4.45
C MET A 1 36.02 -22.77 3.07
N GLU A 2 34.74 -22.86 2.70
CA GLU A 2 34.10 -22.19 1.55
C GLU A 2 32.73 -22.83 1.29
N ARG A 3 31.73 -22.44 2.08
CA ARG A 3 30.29 -22.55 1.73
C ARG A 3 29.53 -21.43 2.42
N GLY A 4 29.99 -20.20 2.17
CA GLY A 4 29.20 -18.99 2.40
C GLY A 4 28.62 -18.55 1.07
N GLN A 5 27.85 -19.42 0.41
CA GLN A 5 27.18 -19.03 -0.82
C GLN A 5 26.08 -18.06 -0.43
N GLN A 6 26.43 -16.80 -0.63
CA GLN A 6 25.66 -15.59 -0.51
C GLN A 6 24.22 -15.82 -0.93
N VAL A 7 23.35 -16.05 0.06
CA VAL A 7 21.91 -15.85 -0.05
C VAL A 7 21.73 -14.34 -0.13
N ARG A 8 22.04 -13.76 -1.30
CA ARG A 8 21.44 -12.50 -1.72
C ARG A 8 20.02 -12.88 -2.10
N GLU A 9 19.18 -13.07 -1.08
CA GLU A 9 17.76 -13.19 -1.28
C GLU A 9 17.31 -11.98 -2.08
N THR A 10 16.89 -12.25 -3.31
CA THR A 10 15.98 -11.40 -4.06
C THR A 10 14.64 -11.43 -3.31
N PHE A 11 14.61 -10.87 -2.10
CA PHE A 11 13.35 -10.52 -1.47
C PHE A 11 12.77 -9.42 -2.35
N GLY A 12 11.87 -9.80 -3.26
CA GLY A 12 11.03 -8.84 -3.93
C GLY A 12 10.42 -7.96 -2.85
N ARG A 13 10.71 -6.65 -2.88
CA ARG A 13 10.23 -5.71 -1.86
C ARG A 13 8.70 -5.64 -1.83
N ILE A 14 8.07 -6.07 -2.92
CA ILE A 14 6.63 -6.05 -3.11
C ILE A 14 6.11 -7.48 -3.18
N ILE A 15 5.19 -7.82 -2.29
CA ILE A 15 4.55 -9.14 -2.24
C ILE A 15 3.18 -9.12 -2.92
N ASP A 16 2.67 -10.32 -3.22
CA ASP A 16 1.32 -10.48 -3.76
C ASP A 16 0.22 -10.33 -2.69
N GLN A 17 -1.01 -10.15 -3.16
CA GLN A 17 -2.20 -10.00 -2.32
C GLN A 17 -2.42 -11.18 -1.36
N LYS A 18 -2.18 -12.42 -1.77
CA LYS A 18 -2.44 -13.60 -0.92
C LYS A 18 -1.48 -13.62 0.26
N LEU A 19 -0.20 -13.38 0.01
CA LEU A 19 0.82 -13.30 1.06
C LEU A 19 0.56 -12.11 1.99
N PHE A 20 0.17 -10.95 1.43
CA PHE A 20 -0.19 -9.79 2.22
C PHE A 20 -1.33 -10.08 3.20
N LEU A 21 -2.43 -10.68 2.73
CA LEU A 21 -3.58 -10.99 3.57
C LEU A 21 -3.22 -11.95 4.71
N TYR A 22 -2.33 -12.91 4.44
CA TYR A 22 -1.80 -13.81 5.46
C TYR A 22 -0.98 -13.06 6.52
N LEU A 23 -0.05 -12.19 6.10
CA LEU A 23 0.78 -11.40 7.02
C LEU A 23 -0.05 -10.40 7.83
N LEU A 24 -1.02 -9.73 7.20
CA LEU A 24 -1.93 -8.81 7.88
C LEU A 24 -2.69 -9.51 9.02
N ASP A 25 -3.21 -10.72 8.77
CA ASP A 25 -3.93 -11.49 9.79
C ASP A 25 -3.01 -11.90 10.95
N LEU A 26 -1.77 -12.30 10.66
CA LEU A 26 -0.78 -12.60 11.70
C LEU A 26 -0.41 -11.36 12.53
N GLU A 27 -0.18 -10.23 11.87
CA GLU A 27 0.16 -8.98 12.54
C GLU A 27 -1.01 -8.51 13.41
N ILE A 28 -2.26 -8.52 12.92
CA ILE A 28 -3.44 -8.15 13.74
C ILE A 28 -3.56 -9.05 14.99
N LYS A 29 -3.34 -10.35 14.85
CA LYS A 29 -3.31 -11.28 16.00
C LYS A 29 -2.21 -10.93 17.00
N ARG A 30 -1.00 -10.58 16.52
CA ARG A 30 0.12 -10.13 17.36
C ARG A 30 -0.21 -8.81 18.06
N ALA A 31 -0.68 -7.82 17.31
CA ALA A 31 -1.05 -6.52 17.85
C ALA A 31 -2.13 -6.63 18.93
N ARG A 32 -3.16 -7.46 18.72
CA ARG A 32 -4.16 -7.73 19.75
C ARG A 32 -3.56 -8.37 21.00
N ARG A 33 -2.67 -9.36 20.84
CA ARG A 33 -2.01 -10.07 21.96
C ARG A 33 -1.12 -9.14 22.79
N TYR A 34 -0.37 -8.26 22.13
CA TYR A 34 0.62 -7.38 22.75
C TYR A 34 0.11 -5.95 22.96
N GLN A 35 -1.18 -5.70 22.72
CA GLN A 35 -1.82 -4.38 22.82
C GLN A 35 -1.08 -3.29 22.03
N ASN A 36 -0.67 -3.62 20.80
CA ASN A 36 -0.03 -2.69 19.88
C ASN A 36 -0.97 -2.22 18.79
N PHE A 37 -0.54 -1.17 18.09
CA PHE A 37 -1.21 -0.65 16.90
C PHE A 37 -0.60 -1.23 15.63
N ILE A 38 -1.42 -1.35 14.61
CA ILE A 38 -0.97 -1.60 13.24
C ILE A 38 -1.69 -0.61 12.37
N SER A 39 -0.97 0.04 11.47
CA SER A 39 -1.60 0.87 10.46
C SER A 39 -1.27 0.37 9.08
N PHE A 40 -2.08 0.75 8.10
CA PHE A 40 -1.74 0.55 6.71
C PHE A 40 -2.19 1.73 5.87
N LEU A 41 -1.40 2.00 4.83
CA LEU A 41 -1.67 3.03 3.83
C LEU A 41 -2.11 2.33 2.56
N TYR A 42 -3.24 2.75 2.02
CA TYR A 42 -3.81 2.19 0.82
C TYR A 42 -3.74 3.18 -0.31
N LEU A 43 -3.00 2.83 -1.35
CA LEU A 43 -2.75 3.67 -2.50
C LEU A 43 -3.57 3.15 -3.68
N LYS A 44 -4.44 3.99 -4.24
CA LYS A 44 -5.16 3.71 -5.49
C LYS A 44 -4.55 4.50 -6.64
N ILE A 45 -4.43 3.86 -7.79
CA ILE A 45 -3.98 4.44 -9.05
C ILE A 45 -5.22 4.65 -9.92
N HIS A 46 -5.56 5.91 -10.18
CA HIS A 46 -6.70 6.27 -11.03
C HIS A 46 -6.21 6.69 -12.39
N ARG A 47 -6.81 6.16 -13.46
CA ARG A 47 -6.49 6.59 -14.81
C ARG A 47 -7.17 7.93 -15.10
N ILE A 48 -6.39 8.91 -15.50
CA ILE A 48 -6.91 10.19 -16.00
C ILE A 48 -6.82 10.22 -17.52
N SER A 49 -7.87 10.73 -18.17
CA SER A 49 -7.90 10.91 -19.63
C SER A 49 -6.71 11.78 -20.04
N ASN A 50 -5.82 11.24 -20.88
CA ASN A 50 -4.69 11.97 -21.44
C ASN A 50 -4.72 11.89 -22.97
N ASP A 51 -4.53 13.03 -23.63
CA ASP A 51 -4.65 13.21 -25.08
C ASP A 51 -3.43 12.70 -25.87
N GLY A 52 -2.47 12.04 -25.20
CA GLY A 52 -1.28 11.46 -25.83
C GLY A 52 -0.60 10.38 -25.00
N ASN A 53 -0.06 9.37 -25.70
CA ASN A 53 0.76 8.23 -25.25
C ASN A 53 0.82 8.00 -23.71
N SER A 54 -0.27 7.46 -23.14
CA SER A 54 -0.30 7.09 -21.72
C SER A 54 0.64 5.93 -21.46
N TRP A 55 1.45 6.03 -20.42
CA TRP A 55 2.31 4.93 -20.00
C TRP A 55 1.46 3.74 -19.55
N SER A 56 2.02 2.53 -19.62
CA SER A 56 1.30 1.35 -19.16
C SER A 56 1.03 1.44 -17.65
N LEU A 57 -0.09 0.87 -17.20
CA LEU A 57 -0.43 0.79 -15.78
C LEU A 57 0.67 0.03 -15.02
N GLU A 58 1.22 -1.02 -15.63
CA GLU A 58 2.35 -1.79 -15.08
C GLU A 58 3.56 -0.90 -14.79
N THR A 59 3.96 -0.05 -15.73
CA THR A 59 5.08 0.87 -15.51
C THR A 59 4.78 1.89 -14.40
N CYS A 60 3.54 2.39 -14.32
CA CYS A 60 3.13 3.27 -13.23
C CYS A 60 3.21 2.56 -11.87
N ARG A 61 2.77 1.30 -11.80
CA ARG A 61 2.80 0.48 -10.58
C ARG A 61 4.20 0.18 -10.11
N GLU A 62 5.09 -0.23 -11.01
CA GLU A 62 6.49 -0.50 -10.71
C GLU A 62 7.19 0.76 -10.20
N THR A 63 7.00 1.88 -10.91
CA THR A 63 7.58 3.17 -10.51
C THR A 63 7.09 3.60 -9.13
N LEU A 64 5.79 3.47 -8.87
CA LEU A 64 5.21 3.77 -7.55
C LEU A 64 5.81 2.86 -6.48
N GLY A 65 5.89 1.56 -6.74
CA GLY A 65 6.46 0.58 -5.81
C GLY A 65 7.91 0.90 -5.45
N ASP A 66 8.73 1.23 -6.45
CA ASP A 66 10.12 1.61 -6.25
C ASP A 66 10.26 2.87 -5.40
N LEU A 67 9.50 3.93 -5.70
CA LEU A 67 9.51 5.18 -4.95
C LEU A 67 9.11 4.97 -3.48
N LEU A 68 8.04 4.22 -3.22
CA LEU A 68 7.61 3.92 -1.84
C LEU A 68 8.66 3.10 -1.09
N SER A 69 9.30 2.15 -1.77
CA SER A 69 10.26 1.24 -1.16
C SER A 69 11.52 1.93 -0.60
N VAL A 70 11.87 3.10 -1.12
CA VAL A 70 13.00 3.91 -0.63
C VAL A 70 12.67 4.56 0.72
N GLU A 71 11.41 4.91 0.95
CA GLU A 71 10.95 5.54 2.19
C GLU A 71 10.51 4.51 3.25
N MET A 72 10.36 3.26 2.89
CA MET A 72 9.93 2.23 3.83
C MET A 72 11.02 1.84 4.81
N ARG A 73 10.61 1.52 6.04
CA ARG A 73 11.48 0.81 6.99
C ARG A 73 11.58 -0.65 6.60
N GLU A 74 12.63 -1.33 7.06
CA GLU A 74 12.82 -2.76 6.83
C GLU A 74 11.67 -3.63 7.34
N SER A 75 10.94 -3.17 8.36
CA SER A 75 9.77 -3.85 8.93
C SER A 75 8.47 -3.59 8.17
N ASP A 76 8.43 -2.55 7.33
CA ASP A 76 7.22 -2.19 6.59
C ASP A 76 7.04 -3.20 5.44
N ILE A 77 5.79 -3.56 5.13
CA ILE A 77 5.49 -4.54 4.08
C ILE A 77 4.72 -3.87 2.96
N LEU A 78 5.22 -3.95 1.73
CA LEU A 78 4.57 -3.41 0.54
C LEU A 78 3.97 -4.55 -0.27
N ALA A 79 2.73 -4.38 -0.70
CA ALA A 79 2.04 -5.37 -1.51
C ALA A 79 1.20 -4.74 -2.61
N PHE A 80 1.05 -5.47 -3.71
CA PHE A 80 0.01 -5.16 -4.69
C PHE A 80 -1.33 -5.76 -4.24
N LEU A 81 -2.36 -4.94 -4.23
CA LEU A 81 -3.73 -5.35 -3.95
C LEU A 81 -4.54 -5.24 -5.25
N GLY A 82 -4.57 -6.31 -6.05
CA GLY A 82 -5.15 -6.26 -7.39
C GLY A 82 -4.30 -5.46 -8.38
N GLU A 83 -4.94 -4.89 -9.40
CA GLU A 83 -4.24 -4.23 -10.51
C GLU A 83 -3.96 -2.75 -10.26
N GLU A 84 -4.90 -2.01 -9.68
CA GLU A 84 -4.83 -0.55 -9.58
C GLU A 84 -4.54 -0.08 -8.15
N SER A 85 -4.09 -0.96 -7.26
CA SER A 85 -3.81 -0.54 -5.89
C SER A 85 -2.63 -1.24 -5.22
N LEU A 86 -1.99 -0.48 -4.34
CA LEU A 86 -0.88 -0.91 -3.50
C LEU A 86 -1.26 -0.68 -2.04
N VAL A 87 -0.68 -1.48 -1.16
CA VAL A 87 -0.86 -1.32 0.27
C VAL A 87 0.47 -1.43 0.98
N VAL A 88 0.69 -0.52 1.93
CA VAL A 88 1.84 -0.53 2.83
C VAL A 88 1.34 -0.85 4.23
N LEU A 89 1.78 -1.97 4.79
CA LEU A 89 1.56 -2.33 6.18
C LEU A 89 2.66 -1.75 7.05
N LEU A 90 2.27 -1.09 8.14
CA LEU A 90 3.12 -0.44 9.12
C LEU A 90 2.93 -1.12 10.48
N PRO A 91 3.77 -2.12 10.82
CA PRO A 91 3.74 -2.75 12.14
C PRO A 91 4.05 -1.74 13.24
N TYR A 92 3.39 -1.89 14.41
CA TYR A 92 3.61 -1.04 15.59
C TYR A 92 3.37 0.46 15.35
N ALA A 93 2.56 0.82 14.35
CA ALA A 93 2.24 2.18 14.00
C ALA A 93 0.81 2.55 14.38
N ASP A 94 0.65 3.58 15.22
CA ASP A 94 -0.63 4.22 15.47
C ASP A 94 -1.02 5.18 14.33
N LEU A 95 -2.18 5.85 14.49
CA LEU A 95 -2.70 6.78 13.49
C LEU A 95 -1.77 7.97 13.24
N GLN A 96 -1.08 8.48 14.25
CA GLN A 96 -0.16 9.61 14.10
C GLN A 96 1.10 9.18 13.35
N MET A 97 1.65 8.02 13.67
CA MET A 97 2.82 7.47 12.98
C MET A 97 2.53 7.17 11.52
N ALA A 98 1.33 6.65 11.23
CA ALA A 98 0.93 6.39 9.86
C ALA A 98 0.58 7.65 9.06
N GLU A 99 0.09 8.73 9.70
CA GLU A 99 -0.10 10.02 9.01
C GLU A 99 1.27 10.61 8.64
N ARG A 100 2.26 10.53 9.54
CA ARG A 100 3.65 10.94 9.20
C ARG A 100 4.26 10.12 8.07
N ALA A 101 3.99 8.81 8.01
CA ALA A 101 4.43 7.97 6.90
C ALA A 101 3.74 8.37 5.58
N LYS A 102 2.44 8.67 5.63
CA LYS A 102 1.67 9.17 4.49
C LYS A 102 2.17 10.52 3.99
N GLU A 103 2.51 11.45 4.87
CA GLU A 103 3.10 12.75 4.52
C GLU A 103 4.44 12.55 3.79
N ARG A 104 5.33 11.71 4.32
CA ARG A 104 6.60 11.36 3.66
C ARG A 104 6.43 10.75 2.27
N PHE A 105 5.45 9.85 2.12
CA PHE A 105 5.13 9.29 0.82
C PHE A 105 4.62 10.37 -0.13
N LYS A 106 3.73 11.26 0.31
CA LYS A 106 3.27 12.40 -0.51
C LYS A 106 4.43 13.30 -0.93
N GLU A 107 5.35 13.61 -0.03
CA GLU A 107 6.54 14.39 -0.32
C GLU A 107 7.43 13.70 -1.36
N THR A 108 7.58 12.39 -1.31
CA THR A 108 8.36 11.64 -2.30
C THR A 108 7.66 11.62 -3.66
N LEU A 109 6.34 11.38 -3.66
CA LEU A 109 5.54 11.31 -4.88
C LEU A 109 5.42 12.68 -5.57
N GLN A 110 5.58 13.80 -4.86
CA GLN A 110 5.55 15.13 -5.47
C GLN A 110 6.70 15.36 -6.47
N TYR A 111 7.81 14.64 -6.33
CA TYR A 111 8.95 14.74 -7.23
C TYR A 111 8.75 13.95 -8.53
N PHE A 112 7.68 13.16 -8.62
CA PHE A 112 7.35 12.36 -9.78
C PHE A 112 5.96 12.74 -10.35
N ASP A 113 5.93 13.15 -11.62
CA ASP A 113 4.70 13.58 -12.27
C ASP A 113 3.90 12.39 -12.83
N PHE A 114 3.13 11.72 -11.96
CA PHE A 114 2.21 10.65 -12.37
C PHE A 114 1.13 11.14 -13.35
N ARG A 115 0.74 12.42 -13.31
CA ARG A 115 -0.27 12.96 -14.23
C ARG A 115 0.24 12.95 -15.66
N ARG A 116 1.53 13.20 -15.88
CA ARG A 116 2.18 13.02 -17.20
C ARG A 116 2.14 11.58 -17.70
N MET A 117 2.11 10.59 -16.81
CA MET A 117 1.90 9.19 -17.18
C MET A 117 0.43 8.86 -17.48
N GLY A 118 -0.50 9.77 -17.20
CA GLY A 118 -1.94 9.57 -17.32
C GLY A 118 -2.57 8.96 -16.05
N TYR A 119 -1.95 9.14 -14.88
CA TYR A 119 -2.46 8.60 -13.62
C TYR A 119 -2.50 9.63 -12.48
N GLU A 120 -3.43 9.44 -11.55
CA GLU A 120 -3.49 10.14 -10.27
C GLU A 120 -3.45 9.12 -9.14
N ILE A 121 -2.73 9.45 -8.05
CA ILE A 121 -2.57 8.55 -6.91
C ILE A 121 -3.25 9.14 -5.69
N THR A 122 -4.13 8.37 -5.05
CA THR A 122 -4.75 8.73 -3.78
C THR A 122 -4.28 7.80 -2.67
N ILE A 123 -4.12 8.33 -1.45
CA ILE A 123 -3.66 7.56 -0.29
C ILE A 123 -4.67 7.65 0.85
N ASP A 124 -5.29 6.52 1.17
CA ASP A 124 -6.12 6.32 2.36
C ASP A 124 -5.32 5.71 3.49
N GLN A 125 -5.78 5.89 4.73
CA GLN A 125 -5.11 5.39 5.93
C GLN A 125 -6.11 4.65 6.81
N PHE A 126 -5.66 3.55 7.39
CA PHE A 126 -6.41 2.75 8.35
C PHE A 126 -5.48 2.31 9.49
N CYS A 127 -6.04 2.16 10.68
CA CYS A 127 -5.31 1.78 11.89
C CYS A 127 -6.12 0.78 12.72
N PHE A 128 -5.52 -0.33 13.14
CA PHE A 128 -6.02 -1.20 14.18
C PHE A 128 -5.49 -0.73 15.55
N PRO A 129 -6.34 -0.63 16.60
CA PRO A 129 -7.77 -0.95 16.62
C PRO A 129 -8.71 0.23 16.29
N ALA A 130 -8.19 1.42 15.96
CA ALA A 130 -8.99 2.65 15.82
C ALA A 130 -10.07 2.59 14.72
N ASN A 131 -9.74 2.01 13.58
CA ASN A 131 -10.58 1.90 12.39
C ASN A 131 -11.17 0.49 12.22
N GLY A 132 -10.91 -0.46 13.12
CA GLY A 132 -11.57 -1.77 13.07
C GLY A 132 -11.12 -2.78 14.10
N ALA A 133 -11.96 -3.78 14.34
CA ALA A 133 -11.75 -4.76 15.41
C ALA A 133 -10.92 -5.98 14.96
N ASP A 134 -10.91 -6.32 13.66
CA ASP A 134 -10.19 -7.46 13.11
C ASP A 134 -9.89 -7.29 11.62
N THR A 135 -9.15 -8.25 11.05
CA THR A 135 -8.73 -8.29 9.64
C THR A 135 -9.92 -8.13 8.69
N LYS A 136 -11.05 -8.78 8.96
CA LYS A 136 -12.22 -8.74 8.07
C LYS A 136 -12.89 -7.38 8.09
N ASP A 137 -13.01 -6.76 9.26
CA ASP A 137 -13.58 -5.42 9.39
C ASP A 137 -12.71 -4.36 8.71
N LEU A 138 -11.39 -4.41 8.92
CA LEU A 138 -10.45 -3.51 8.26
C LEU A 138 -10.44 -3.66 6.74
N LEU A 139 -10.41 -4.90 6.23
CA LEU A 139 -10.52 -5.16 4.80
C LEU A 139 -11.89 -4.77 4.25
N GLY A 140 -12.96 -5.00 5.01
CA GLY A 140 -14.31 -4.57 4.65
C GLY A 140 -14.39 -3.06 4.46
N LYS A 141 -13.72 -2.28 5.31
CA LYS A 141 -13.62 -0.82 5.17
C LYS A 141 -12.71 -0.40 4.03
N LEU A 142 -11.60 -1.11 3.83
CA LEU A 142 -10.67 -0.90 2.71
C LEU A 142 -11.33 -1.07 1.34
N PHE A 143 -12.16 -2.09 1.19
CA PHE A 143 -12.87 -2.37 -0.05
C PHE A 143 -14.18 -1.57 -0.19
N ARG A 144 -14.68 -0.96 0.90
CA ARG A 144 -15.84 -0.05 0.89
C ARG A 144 -15.46 1.42 0.72
N SER A 145 -14.22 1.83 0.99
CA SER A 145 -13.77 3.18 0.67
C SER A 145 -13.81 3.39 -0.85
N PRO A 146 -14.44 4.46 -1.33
CA PRO A 146 -15.22 4.46 -2.56
C PRO A 146 -14.34 4.12 -3.78
N SER A 147 -14.54 2.91 -4.31
CA SER A 147 -14.49 2.63 -5.74
C SER A 147 -15.90 2.36 -6.30
N GLU A 148 -16.92 2.33 -5.44
CA GLU A 148 -18.31 2.07 -5.86
C GLU A 148 -19.12 3.32 -6.22
N GLU A 149 -18.62 4.53 -5.91
CA GLU A 149 -19.35 5.77 -6.25
C GLU A 149 -19.21 6.15 -7.74
N GLU A 150 -18.27 5.56 -8.47
CA GLU A 150 -18.12 5.74 -9.93
C GLU A 150 -18.96 4.75 -10.77
N ARG A 151 -19.70 3.82 -10.15
CA ARG A 151 -20.64 2.93 -10.86
C ARG A 151 -22.11 3.38 -10.77
N GLY A 152 -22.34 4.60 -10.28
CA GLY A 152 -23.65 5.21 -10.11
C GLY A 152 -24.09 6.17 -11.21
N VAL A 153 -23.60 6.06 -12.46
CA VAL A 153 -24.27 6.72 -13.59
C VAL A 153 -25.53 5.92 -13.91
N LYS A 154 -26.62 6.24 -13.22
CA LYS A 154 -27.97 5.91 -13.67
C LYS A 154 -28.27 6.77 -14.91
N ILE A 155 -28.42 6.05 -16.02
CA ILE A 155 -29.23 6.31 -17.23
C ILE A 155 -29.90 7.68 -17.29
#